data_AF-T1KNG7-F1
#
_entry.id   AF-T1KNG7-F1
#
_cell.length_a   1.000
_cell.length_b   1.000
_cell.length_c   1.000
_cell.angle_alpha   90.00
_cell.angle_beta   90.00
_cell.angle_gamma   90.00
#
_symmetry.space_group_name_H-M   'P 1'
#
loop_
_entity.id
_entity.type
_entity.pdbx_description
1 polymer ?
#
loop_
_entity_poly.entity_id
_entity_poly.type
_entity_poly.pdbx_seq_one_letter_code
_entity_poly.pdbx_strand_id
1 'polypeptide(L)'
;MQLIIRGEKTLVFEGDNIDDLQRYVQDVESLPIRNQILFCKGRIIDDSNWNEVEDGDEIQINGRLRGGKLTDSSDLVDKDVINDVTKDIIEKIIGSNSYQHANVEQWTTSICSDVIANLVQRGWPYKFIATCTIVQKTGAGFHSFTSCYWDQTNDTSCTVRWENKSMHCIAQILAIRL
;
A
#
# COMPACT_ATOMS: atom_id res chain seq x y z
N MET A 1 35.22 5.72 4.66
CA MET A 1 35.48 4.29 4.34
C MET A 1 34.87 3.96 2.99
N GLN A 2 35.56 3.26 2.10
CA GLN A 2 35.07 2.71 0.83
C GLN A 2 34.48 1.32 1.06
N LEU A 3 33.17 1.15 0.86
CA LEU A 3 32.49 -0.14 0.98
C LEU A 3 31.98 -0.62 -0.37
N ILE A 4 32.08 -1.93 -0.63
CA ILE A 4 31.60 -2.54 -1.87
C ILE A 4 30.20 -3.08 -1.63
N ILE A 5 29.20 -2.46 -2.21
CA ILE A 5 27.82 -2.89 -2.12
C ILE A 5 27.53 -3.87 -3.26
N ARG A 6 27.00 -5.06 -2.94
CA ARG A 6 26.54 -6.03 -3.93
C ARG A 6 25.02 -6.17 -3.92
N GLY A 7 24.41 -5.65 -4.98
CA GLY A 7 23.02 -5.89 -5.41
C GLY A 7 22.99 -6.49 -6.82
N GLU A 8 22.05 -6.04 -7.67
CA GLU A 8 22.09 -6.34 -9.13
C GLU A 8 23.30 -5.67 -9.81
N LYS A 9 23.87 -4.63 -9.18
CA LYS A 9 25.08 -3.93 -9.61
C LYS A 9 26.06 -3.85 -8.44
N THR A 10 27.35 -3.72 -8.76
CA THR A 10 28.40 -3.43 -7.78
C THR A 10 28.53 -1.92 -7.63
N LEU A 11 28.38 -1.40 -6.42
CA LEU A 11 28.49 0.03 -6.12
C LEU A 11 29.58 0.26 -5.07
N VAL A 12 30.18 1.44 -5.10
CA VAL A 12 31.16 1.88 -4.08
C VAL A 12 30.51 2.98 -3.26
N PHE A 13 30.49 2.82 -1.95
CA PHE A 13 30.01 3.83 -1.01
C PHE A 13 31.19 4.47 -0.28
N GLU A 14 31.17 5.79 -0.15
CA GLU A 14 32.12 6.56 0.66
C GLU A 14 31.39 7.28 1.78
N GLY A 15 31.61 6.83 3.01
CA GLY A 15 31.05 7.46 4.21
C GLY A 15 31.55 6.78 5.48
N ASP A 16 31.11 7.30 6.63
CA ASP A 16 31.68 6.93 7.93
C ASP A 16 30.64 6.43 8.95
N ASN A 17 29.34 6.41 8.60
CA ASN A 17 28.27 5.90 9.47
C ASN A 17 27.23 5.09 8.68
N ILE A 18 26.45 4.29 9.42
CA ILE A 18 25.43 3.41 8.83
C ILE A 18 24.24 4.18 8.27
N ASP A 19 23.88 5.33 8.85
CA ASP A 19 22.76 6.17 8.37
C ASP A 19 23.01 6.68 6.95
N ASP A 20 24.24 7.12 6.67
CA ASP A 20 24.68 7.58 5.35
C ASP A 20 24.70 6.43 4.35
N LEU A 21 25.12 5.24 4.78
CA LEU A 21 25.05 4.04 3.94
C LEU A 21 23.59 3.69 3.61
N GLN A 22 22.68 3.73 4.59
CA GLN A 22 21.26 3.46 4.39
C GLN A 22 20.61 4.48 3.45
N ARG A 23 20.96 5.76 3.57
CA ARG A 23 20.50 6.82 2.65
C ARG A 23 21.04 6.61 1.24
N TYR A 24 22.33 6.30 1.11
CA TYR A 24 22.93 6.00 -0.19
C TYR A 24 22.24 4.83 -0.88
N VAL A 25 21.96 3.75 -0.13
CA VAL A 25 21.19 2.61 -0.65
C VAL A 25 19.78 3.01 -1.03
N GLN A 26 19.13 3.90 -0.28
CA GLN A 26 17.81 4.41 -0.62
C GLN A 26 17.82 5.19 -1.94
N ASP A 27 18.82 6.03 -2.15
CA ASP A 27 18.92 6.87 -3.33
C ASP A 27 19.31 6.08 -4.59
N VAL A 28 20.17 5.07 -4.46
CA VAL A 28 20.69 4.32 -5.62
C VAL A 28 19.84 3.10 -5.97
N GLU A 29 19.34 2.36 -4.98
CA GLU A 29 18.56 1.12 -5.18
C GLU A 29 17.05 1.35 -4.99
N SER A 30 16.62 2.60 -4.76
CA SER A 30 15.22 2.97 -4.49
C SER A 30 14.59 2.19 -3.32
N LEU A 31 15.39 1.66 -2.38
CA LEU A 31 14.96 0.85 -1.24
C LEU A 31 14.72 1.74 0.00
N PRO A 32 13.49 1.89 0.53
CA PRO A 32 13.25 2.63 1.76
C PRO A 32 14.04 2.06 2.93
N ILE A 33 14.66 2.91 3.74
CA ILE A 33 15.50 2.54 4.89
C ILE A 33 14.84 1.47 5.78
N ARG A 34 13.54 1.64 6.09
CA ARG A 34 12.75 0.68 6.89
C ARG A 34 12.68 -0.76 6.34
N ASN A 35 12.98 -0.93 5.06
CA ASN A 35 12.94 -2.21 4.34
C ASN A 35 14.34 -2.74 4.01
N GLN A 36 15.40 -2.00 4.31
CA GLN A 36 16.78 -2.42 4.08
C GLN A 36 17.24 -3.33 5.23
N ILE A 37 17.88 -4.44 4.90
CA ILE A 37 18.69 -5.22 5.83
C ILE A 37 20.08 -5.35 5.22
N LEU A 38 21.06 -4.75 5.87
CA LEU A 38 22.44 -4.74 5.43
C LEU A 38 23.21 -5.86 6.13
N PHE A 39 24.01 -6.59 5.37
CA PHE A 39 24.85 -7.67 5.87
C PHE A 39 26.31 -7.41 5.49
N CYS A 40 27.21 -7.65 6.43
CA CYS A 40 28.65 -7.74 6.18
C CYS A 40 29.15 -9.05 6.78
N LYS A 41 29.96 -9.82 6.03
CA LYS A 41 30.55 -11.09 6.50
C LYS A 41 29.50 -12.08 7.09
N GLY A 42 28.27 -12.04 6.56
CA GLY A 42 27.15 -12.89 7.00
C GLY A 42 26.44 -12.46 8.29
N ARG A 43 26.74 -11.27 8.83
CA ARG A 43 26.08 -10.68 10.01
C ARG A 43 25.31 -9.43 9.63
N ILE A 44 24.18 -9.20 10.30
CA ILE A 44 23.40 -7.96 10.14
C ILE A 44 24.22 -6.79 10.69
N ILE A 45 24.27 -5.69 9.96
CA ILE A 45 24.93 -4.46 10.38
C ILE A 45 23.90 -3.53 11.03
N ASP A 46 24.26 -2.97 12.18
CA ASP A 46 23.52 -1.95 12.92
C ASP A 46 24.49 -0.93 13.55
N ASP A 47 23.94 0.07 14.26
CA ASP A 47 24.74 1.09 14.95
C ASP A 47 25.74 0.51 15.96
N SER A 48 25.45 -0.67 16.51
CA SER A 48 26.25 -1.28 17.58
C SER A 48 27.49 -1.98 17.04
N ASN A 49 27.44 -2.45 15.80
CA ASN A 49 28.52 -3.23 15.18
C ASN A 49 29.12 -2.58 13.92
N TRP A 50 28.71 -1.35 13.57
CA TRP A 50 29.27 -0.59 12.45
C TRP A 50 30.80 -0.48 12.48
N ASN A 51 31.38 -0.31 13.66
CA ASN A 51 32.84 -0.19 13.83
C ASN A 51 33.61 -1.49 13.52
N GLU A 52 32.92 -2.63 13.34
CA GLU A 52 33.52 -3.89 12.91
C GLU A 52 33.64 -4.01 11.38
N VAL A 53 33.05 -3.08 10.63
CA VAL A 53 33.12 -3.02 9.17
C VAL A 53 34.42 -2.33 8.76
N GLU A 54 35.17 -2.95 7.84
CA GLU A 54 36.45 -2.45 7.36
C GLU A 54 36.36 -1.89 5.94
N ASP A 55 37.32 -1.05 5.58
CA ASP A 55 37.49 -0.53 4.23
C ASP A 55 37.66 -1.68 3.21
N GLY A 56 36.87 -1.66 2.15
CA GLY A 56 36.83 -2.71 1.12
C GLY A 56 35.90 -3.88 1.44
N ASP A 57 35.21 -3.89 2.59
CA ASP A 57 34.27 -4.96 2.91
C ASP A 57 33.07 -4.99 1.95
N GLU A 58 32.59 -6.22 1.70
CA GLU A 58 31.42 -6.47 0.87
C GLU A 58 30.13 -6.38 1.71
N ILE A 59 29.27 -5.43 1.34
CA ILE A 59 27.96 -5.22 1.93
C ILE A 59 26.90 -5.84 1.05
N GLN A 60 26.21 -6.84 1.57
CA GLN A 60 25.06 -7.47 0.93
C GLN A 60 23.77 -6.80 1.39
N ILE A 61 22.92 -6.42 0.45
CA ILE A 61 21.65 -5.75 0.74
C ILE A 61 20.52 -6.74 0.50
N ASN A 62 19.76 -7.03 1.56
CA ASN A 62 18.53 -7.80 1.47
C ASN A 62 17.35 -6.87 1.74
N GLY A 63 16.57 -6.60 0.69
CA GLY A 63 15.27 -5.95 0.84
C GLY A 63 14.28 -6.90 1.52
N ARG A 64 13.60 -6.45 2.58
CA ARG A 64 12.40 -7.14 3.08
C ARG A 64 11.29 -7.00 2.05
N LEU A 65 11.16 -8.00 1.17
CA LEU A 65 10.01 -8.13 0.30
C LEU A 65 8.81 -8.56 1.15
N ARG A 66 7.93 -7.62 1.53
CA ARG A 66 6.57 -7.96 1.99
C ARG A 66 5.67 -8.46 0.85
N GLY A 67 6.24 -9.06 -0.20
CA GLY A 67 5.51 -9.52 -1.39
C GLY A 67 5.08 -8.41 -2.34
N GLY A 68 5.86 -7.33 -2.46
CA GLY A 68 5.64 -6.26 -3.44
C GLY A 68 6.96 -5.72 -3.99
N LYS A 69 7.01 -5.48 -5.30
CA LYS A 69 8.14 -4.86 -5.99
C LYS A 69 8.21 -3.37 -5.64
N LEU A 70 9.42 -2.81 -5.55
CA LEU A 70 9.62 -1.37 -5.44
C LEU A 70 9.46 -0.75 -6.81
N THR A 71 8.46 0.09 -6.94
CA THR A 71 8.16 0.90 -8.11
C THR A 71 8.26 2.37 -7.71
N ASP A 72 8.83 3.18 -8.60
CA ASP A 72 8.95 4.63 -8.39
C ASP A 72 7.59 5.22 -8.04
N SER A 73 7.53 5.81 -6.85
CA SER A 73 6.33 5.92 -6.02
C SER A 73 5.48 7.17 -6.27
N SER A 74 5.80 7.97 -7.30
CA SER A 74 5.09 9.24 -7.56
C SER A 74 3.76 9.09 -8.29
N ASP A 75 3.59 8.03 -9.09
CA ASP A 75 2.45 7.89 -10.02
C ASP A 75 1.44 6.82 -9.62
N LEU A 76 1.73 6.10 -8.53
CA LEU A 76 0.89 5.01 -8.05
C LEU A 76 -0.20 5.53 -7.13
N VAL A 77 -1.39 4.95 -7.30
CA VAL A 77 -2.53 5.29 -6.47
C VAL A 77 -2.28 4.84 -5.03
N ASP A 78 -2.47 5.73 -4.07
CA ASP A 78 -2.30 5.42 -2.66
C ASP A 78 -3.54 4.67 -2.13
N LYS A 79 -3.34 3.42 -1.68
CA LYS A 79 -4.42 2.57 -1.17
C LYS A 79 -5.00 3.10 0.14
N ASP A 80 -4.20 3.74 0.98
CA ASP A 80 -4.64 4.27 2.27
C ASP A 80 -5.57 5.47 2.03
N VAL A 81 -5.20 6.31 1.07
CA VAL A 81 -6.06 7.43 0.62
C VAL A 81 -7.39 6.91 0.06
N ILE A 82 -7.40 5.86 -0.76
CA ILE A 82 -8.65 5.24 -1.24
C ILE A 82 -9.48 4.72 -0.06
N ASN A 83 -8.83 4.08 0.92
CA ASN A 83 -9.49 3.53 2.10
C ASN A 83 -10.20 4.62 2.91
N ASP A 84 -9.48 5.69 3.22
CA ASP A 84 -9.96 6.80 4.05
C ASP A 84 -11.11 7.54 3.36
N VAL A 85 -10.94 7.91 2.08
CA VAL A 85 -12.01 8.54 1.27
C VAL A 85 -13.27 7.69 1.26
N THR A 86 -13.12 6.38 1.05
CA THR A 86 -14.26 5.47 0.98
C THR A 86 -14.96 5.35 2.33
N LYS A 87 -14.21 5.24 3.44
CA LYS A 87 -14.78 5.21 4.79
C LYS A 87 -15.55 6.49 5.11
N ASP A 88 -14.97 7.64 4.81
CA ASP A 88 -15.60 8.94 5.06
C ASP A 88 -16.92 9.09 4.30
N ILE A 89 -16.96 8.65 3.04
CA ILE A 89 -18.18 8.70 2.22
C ILE A 89 -19.24 7.73 2.76
N ILE A 90 -18.84 6.51 3.16
CA ILE A 90 -19.77 5.55 3.77
C ILE A 90 -20.35 6.12 5.07
N GLU A 91 -19.51 6.65 5.96
CA GLU A 91 -19.94 7.25 7.22
C GLU A 91 -20.90 8.43 6.99
N LYS A 92 -20.60 9.27 6.00
CA LYS A 92 -21.46 10.40 5.61
C LYS A 92 -22.84 9.96 5.13
N ILE A 93 -22.94 8.89 4.35
CA ILE A 93 -24.21 8.46 3.72
C ILE A 93 -25.03 7.58 4.66
N ILE A 94 -24.42 6.58 5.29
CA ILE A 94 -25.13 5.56 6.07
C ILE A 94 -24.79 5.54 7.57
N GLY A 95 -23.86 6.37 8.04
CA GLY A 95 -23.38 6.34 9.43
C GLY A 95 -24.45 6.55 10.49
N SER A 96 -25.33 7.52 10.26
CA SER A 96 -26.46 7.82 11.15
C SER A 96 -27.74 7.03 10.85
N ASN A 97 -27.74 6.19 9.80
CA ASN A 97 -28.92 5.49 9.32
C ASN A 97 -29.03 4.06 9.88
N SER A 98 -30.24 3.65 10.23
CA SER A 98 -30.55 2.23 10.48
C SER A 98 -30.94 1.55 9.17
N TYR A 99 -30.71 0.24 9.04
CA TYR A 99 -31.01 -0.52 7.84
C TYR A 99 -32.50 -0.38 7.45
N GLN A 100 -32.72 0.10 6.23
CA GLN A 100 -34.05 0.20 5.60
C GLN A 100 -33.93 -0.28 4.17
N HIS A 101 -34.56 -1.42 3.85
CA HIS A 101 -34.44 -2.07 2.54
C HIS A 101 -34.74 -1.12 1.36
N ALA A 102 -35.77 -0.28 1.51
CA ALA A 102 -36.18 0.69 0.49
C ALA A 102 -35.09 1.71 0.11
N ASN A 103 -34.16 2.01 1.01
CA ASN A 103 -33.12 3.02 0.77
C ASN A 103 -31.78 2.40 0.33
N VAL A 104 -31.62 1.07 0.42
CA VAL A 104 -30.34 0.40 0.16
C VAL A 104 -29.84 0.66 -1.25
N GLU A 105 -30.71 0.59 -2.26
CA GLU A 105 -30.35 0.85 -3.67
C GLU A 105 -29.84 2.28 -3.89
N GLN A 106 -30.49 3.25 -3.25
CA GLN A 106 -30.06 4.65 -3.30
C GLN A 106 -28.70 4.82 -2.59
N TRP A 107 -28.52 4.20 -1.43
CA TRP A 107 -27.28 4.30 -0.66
C TRP A 107 -26.10 3.68 -1.41
N THR A 108 -26.23 2.47 -1.96
CA THR A 108 -25.15 1.82 -2.72
C THR A 108 -24.76 2.63 -3.96
N THR A 109 -25.75 3.15 -4.69
CA THR A 109 -25.52 4.02 -5.85
C THR A 109 -24.79 5.31 -5.47
N SER A 110 -25.24 5.95 -4.39
CA SER A 110 -24.65 7.20 -3.89
C SER A 110 -23.20 6.97 -3.42
N ILE A 111 -22.93 5.89 -2.68
CA ILE A 111 -21.59 5.53 -2.24
C ILE A 111 -20.66 5.32 -3.43
N CYS A 112 -21.05 4.48 -4.40
CA CYS A 112 -20.21 4.21 -5.56
C CYS A 112 -19.94 5.47 -6.39
N SER A 113 -20.97 6.29 -6.62
CA SER A 113 -20.84 7.54 -7.39
C SER A 113 -19.92 8.54 -6.70
N ASP A 114 -20.12 8.81 -5.41
CA ASP A 114 -19.33 9.78 -4.66
C ASP A 114 -17.87 9.34 -4.51
N VAL A 115 -17.63 8.05 -4.29
CA VAL A 115 -16.26 7.49 -4.23
C VAL A 115 -15.54 7.70 -5.56
N ILE A 116 -16.16 7.31 -6.68
CA ILE A 116 -15.54 7.49 -8.00
C ILE A 116 -15.32 8.98 -8.29
N ALA A 117 -16.29 9.85 -8.00
CA ALA A 117 -16.15 11.28 -8.22
C ALA A 117 -14.98 11.89 -7.44
N ASN A 118 -14.79 11.51 -6.17
CA ASN A 118 -13.67 11.98 -5.35
C ASN A 118 -12.31 11.46 -5.88
N LEU A 119 -12.25 10.19 -6.27
CA LEU A 119 -11.02 9.57 -6.77
C LEU A 119 -10.58 10.14 -8.12
N VAL A 120 -11.53 10.41 -9.02
CA VAL A 120 -11.24 11.03 -10.34
C VAL A 120 -10.72 12.46 -10.18
N GLN A 121 -11.24 13.23 -9.22
CA GLN A 121 -10.78 14.61 -8.97
C GLN A 121 -9.32 14.70 -8.53
N ARG A 122 -8.72 13.61 -8.05
CA ARG A 122 -7.31 13.56 -7.63
C ARG A 122 -6.33 13.54 -8.79
N GLY A 123 -6.80 13.39 -10.03
CA GLY A 123 -5.97 13.49 -11.24
C GLY A 123 -5.06 12.29 -11.48
N TRP A 124 -5.32 11.16 -10.81
CA TRP A 124 -4.54 9.94 -11.01
C TRP A 124 -4.83 9.31 -12.39
N PRO A 125 -3.82 8.76 -13.10
CA PRO A 125 -4.00 8.13 -14.42
C PRO A 125 -4.62 6.73 -14.31
N TYR A 126 -5.83 6.63 -13.77
CA TYR A 126 -6.48 5.36 -13.44
C TYR A 126 -7.95 5.35 -13.86
N LYS A 127 -8.43 4.17 -14.24
CA LYS A 127 -9.86 3.83 -14.29
C LYS A 127 -10.26 3.25 -12.95
N PHE A 128 -11.32 3.79 -12.37
CA PHE A 128 -11.86 3.33 -11.09
C PHE A 128 -13.14 2.53 -11.29
N ILE A 129 -13.24 1.40 -10.59
CA ILE A 129 -14.45 0.58 -10.49
C ILE A 129 -14.80 0.49 -9.01
N ALA A 130 -16.01 0.89 -8.63
CA ALA A 130 -16.49 0.79 -7.26
C ALA A 130 -17.70 -0.17 -7.18
N THR A 131 -17.60 -1.15 -6.30
CA THR A 131 -18.67 -2.10 -5.97
C THR A 131 -19.02 -1.95 -4.50
N CYS A 132 -20.29 -1.71 -4.18
CA CYS A 132 -20.75 -1.56 -2.80
C CYS A 132 -21.84 -2.58 -2.49
N THR A 133 -21.66 -3.31 -1.39
CA THR A 133 -22.61 -4.31 -0.89
C THR A 133 -23.03 -3.96 0.53
N ILE A 134 -24.32 -3.74 0.76
CA ILE A 134 -24.91 -3.52 2.08
C ILE A 134 -25.69 -4.77 2.49
N VAL A 135 -25.42 -5.29 3.68
CA VAL A 135 -26.04 -6.51 4.22
C VAL A 135 -26.67 -6.20 5.58
N GLN A 136 -27.93 -6.57 5.78
CA GLN A 136 -28.58 -6.46 7.08
C GLN A 136 -27.94 -7.39 8.11
N LYS A 137 -27.74 -6.89 9.34
CA LYS A 137 -27.29 -7.72 10.47
C LYS A 137 -28.44 -8.60 10.97
N THR A 138 -28.46 -9.85 10.51
CA THR A 138 -29.44 -10.87 10.92
C THR A 138 -28.81 -12.07 11.62
N GLY A 139 -27.48 -12.06 11.83
CA GLY A 139 -26.72 -13.19 12.36
C GLY A 139 -26.34 -14.25 11.32
N ALA A 140 -26.72 -14.07 10.04
CA ALA A 140 -26.26 -14.90 8.94
C ALA A 140 -24.82 -14.57 8.53
N GLY A 141 -24.08 -15.57 8.06
CA GLY A 141 -22.75 -15.39 7.47
C GLY A 141 -22.81 -14.80 6.06
N PHE A 142 -21.81 -14.02 5.69
CA PHE A 142 -21.66 -13.45 4.35
C PHE A 142 -20.20 -13.57 3.90
N HIS A 143 -19.99 -14.09 2.69
CA HIS A 143 -18.67 -14.20 2.06
C HIS A 143 -18.67 -13.47 0.72
N SER A 144 -17.63 -12.66 0.49
CA SER A 144 -17.37 -11.96 -0.76
C SER A 144 -15.91 -12.15 -1.15
N PHE A 145 -15.69 -12.50 -2.41
CA PHE A 145 -14.39 -12.73 -3.01
C PHE A 145 -14.32 -12.03 -4.35
N THR A 146 -13.13 -11.58 -4.72
CA THR A 146 -12.88 -10.94 -6.02
C THR A 146 -11.55 -11.45 -6.54
N SER A 147 -11.54 -11.86 -7.79
CA SER A 147 -10.36 -12.29 -8.51
C SER A 147 -10.28 -11.49 -9.81
N CYS A 148 -9.07 -11.06 -10.16
CA CYS A 148 -8.81 -10.22 -11.31
C CYS A 148 -7.60 -10.75 -12.08
N TYR A 149 -7.62 -10.58 -13.40
CA TYR A 149 -6.47 -10.78 -14.27
C TYR A 149 -6.02 -9.41 -14.77
N TRP A 150 -4.91 -8.92 -14.25
CA TRP A 150 -4.48 -7.51 -14.36
C TRP A 150 -2.97 -7.35 -14.14
N ASP A 151 -2.44 -6.14 -14.26
CA ASP A 151 -1.03 -5.85 -13.97
C ASP A 151 -0.80 -5.75 -12.46
N GLN A 152 -0.13 -6.75 -11.89
CA GLN A 152 0.19 -6.81 -10.45
C GLN A 152 1.08 -5.67 -9.96
N THR A 153 1.72 -4.94 -10.87
CA THR A 153 2.64 -3.85 -10.55
C THR A 153 1.93 -2.52 -10.42
N ASN A 154 1.01 -2.24 -11.35
CA ASN A 154 0.42 -0.92 -11.52
C ASN A 154 -1.06 -0.87 -11.09
N ASP A 155 -1.77 -1.99 -11.17
CA ASP A 155 -3.17 -2.10 -10.79
C ASP A 155 -3.31 -2.46 -9.32
N THR A 156 -4.38 -1.98 -8.69
CA THR A 156 -4.62 -2.28 -7.28
C THR A 156 -6.11 -2.39 -6.95
N SER A 157 -6.40 -3.14 -5.89
CA SER A 157 -7.69 -3.11 -5.20
C SER A 157 -7.56 -2.57 -3.78
N CYS A 158 -8.66 -2.01 -3.29
CA CYS A 158 -8.89 -1.73 -1.88
C CYS A 158 -10.27 -2.27 -1.49
N THR A 159 -10.32 -3.04 -0.39
CA THR A 159 -11.58 -3.53 0.19
C THR A 159 -11.78 -2.84 1.52
N VAL A 160 -12.85 -2.05 1.61
CA VAL A 160 -13.24 -1.29 2.79
C VAL A 160 -14.43 -1.96 3.43
N ARG A 161 -14.29 -2.25 4.73
CA ARG A 161 -15.35 -2.80 5.55
C ARG A 161 -15.80 -1.75 6.55
N TRP A 162 -17.10 -1.57 6.63
CA TRP A 162 -17.75 -0.65 7.55
C TRP A 162 -18.98 -1.34 8.17
N GLU A 163 -19.33 -0.97 9.39
CA GLU A 163 -20.52 -1.52 10.04
C GLU A 163 -21.14 -0.55 11.04
N ASN A 164 -22.44 -0.71 11.26
CA ASN A 164 -23.14 -0.11 12.40
C ASN A 164 -23.97 -1.17 13.14
N LYS A 165 -24.89 -0.74 14.01
CA LYS A 165 -25.72 -1.66 14.79
C LYS A 165 -26.64 -2.56 13.96
N SER A 166 -27.02 -2.13 12.75
CA SER A 166 -28.10 -2.74 11.96
C SER A 166 -27.66 -3.37 10.63
N MET A 167 -26.47 -3.02 10.13
CA MET A 167 -25.97 -3.48 8.83
C MET A 167 -24.44 -3.51 8.76
N HIS A 168 -23.94 -4.28 7.80
CA HIS A 168 -22.58 -4.26 7.30
C HIS A 168 -22.57 -3.59 5.92
N CYS A 169 -21.51 -2.84 5.61
CA CYS A 169 -21.23 -2.29 4.30
C CYS A 169 -19.83 -2.71 3.87
N ILE A 170 -19.71 -3.27 2.67
CA ILE A 170 -18.44 -3.69 2.09
C ILE A 170 -18.33 -3.00 0.75
N ALA A 171 -17.36 -2.09 0.64
CA ALA A 171 -17.04 -1.41 -0.61
C ALA A 171 -15.71 -1.95 -1.14
N GLN A 172 -15.68 -2.27 -2.43
CA GLN A 172 -14.50 -2.69 -3.14
C GLN A 172 -14.21 -1.73 -4.27
N ILE A 173 -13.00 -1.20 -4.27
CA ILE A 173 -12.51 -0.27 -5.27
C ILE A 173 -11.39 -0.98 -6.02
N LEU A 174 -11.51 -1.03 -7.35
CA LEU A 174 -10.44 -1.43 -8.26
C LEU A 174 -9.93 -0.19 -8.96
N ALA A 175 -8.61 -0.01 -8.97
CA ALA A 175 -7.93 1.03 -9.71
C ALA A 175 -7.06 0.34 -10.76
N ILE A 176 -7.41 0.53 -12.03
CA ILE A 176 -6.72 -0.04 -13.19
C ILE A 176 -5.96 1.08 -13.89
N ARG A 177 -4.66 0.91 -14.05
CA ARG A 177 -3.79 1.90 -14.69
C ARG A 177 -4.22 2.12 -16.14
N LEU A 178 -4.20 3.38 -16.56
CA LEU A 178 -4.47 3.81 -17.94
C LEU A 178 -3.25 3.63 -18.85
#